data_AF-A0A6L5P8G0-F1
#
_entry.id   AF-A0A6L5P8G0-F1
#
_cell.length_a   1.000
_cell.length_b   1.000
_cell.length_c   1.000
_cell.angle_alpha   90.00
_cell.angle_beta   90.00
_cell.angle_gamma   90.00
#
_symmetry.space_group_name_H-M   'P 1'
#
loop_
_entity.id
_entity.type
_entity.pdbx_description
1 polymer ?
#
loop_
_entity_poly.entity_id
_entity_poly.type
_entity_poly.pdbx_seq_one_letter_code
_entity_poly.pdbx_strand_id
1 'polypeptide(L)' 'RKEYGTSRNQSGSYMYFGNDGRAVDGWQRINGQWYYFSGRRLVTNQAIFVPANNGFASGYYFFDQNGRIIYK' A
#
# COMPACT_ATOMS: atom_id res chain seq x y z
N ARG A 1 2.16 -4.28 -22.68
CA ARG A 1 3.35 -4.10 -21.81
C ARG A 1 2.98 -4.70 -20.46
N LYS A 2 3.80 -5.59 -19.87
CA LYS A 2 3.48 -6.17 -18.57
C LYS A 2 3.64 -5.08 -17.51
N GLU A 3 2.53 -4.68 -16.90
CA GLU A 3 2.45 -3.56 -15.96
C GLU A 3 2.91 -4.05 -14.59
N TYR A 4 4.22 -4.12 -14.37
CA TYR A 4 4.81 -4.31 -13.05
C TYR A 4 5.12 -2.94 -12.45
N GLY A 5 4.70 -2.70 -11.21
CA GLY A 5 4.86 -1.40 -10.55
C GLY A 5 3.54 -0.69 -10.27
N THR A 6 3.63 0.61 -9.99
CA THR A 6 2.50 1.45 -9.58
C THR A 6 1.70 1.95 -10.78
N SER A 7 0.38 1.79 -10.75
CA SER A 7 -0.56 2.34 -11.73
C SER A 7 -1.66 3.15 -11.03
N ARG A 8 -2.29 4.10 -11.72
CA ARG A 8 -3.38 4.92 -11.18
C ARG A 8 -4.71 4.48 -11.77
N ASN A 9 -5.67 4.13 -10.92
CA ASN A 9 -7.01 3.74 -11.35
C ASN A 9 -7.87 4.96 -11.74
N GLN A 10 -9.05 4.70 -12.32
CA GLN A 10 -9.99 5.75 -12.77
C GLN A 10 -10.48 6.67 -11.63
N SER A 11 -10.47 6.19 -10.39
CA SER A 11 -10.80 6.98 -9.20
C SER A 11 -9.61 7.78 -8.64
N GLY A 12 -8.46 7.74 -9.31
CA GLY A 12 -7.25 8.45 -8.91
C GLY A 12 -6.39 7.76 -7.84
N SER A 13 -6.74 6.56 -7.38
CA SER A 13 -5.93 5.80 -6.41
C SER A 13 -4.84 4.96 -7.08
N TYR A 14 -3.71 4.81 -6.40
CA TYR A 14 -2.62 3.96 -6.87
C TYR A 14 -2.89 2.48 -6.56
N MET A 15 -2.51 1.61 -7.49
CA MET A 15 -2.50 0.15 -7.36
C MET A 15 -1.07 -0.31 -7.60
N TYR A 16 -0.66 -1.44 -7.02
CA TYR A 16 0.64 -2.04 -7.28
C TYR A 16 0.48 -3.46 -7.78
N PHE A 17 1.15 -3.78 -8.88
CA PHE A 17 1.07 -5.07 -9.54
C PHE A 17 2.37 -5.87 -9.32
N GLY A 18 2.21 -7.08 -8.80
CA GLY A 18 3.31 -8.03 -8.60
C GLY A 18 3.75 -8.66 -9.93
N ASN A 19 4.82 -9.45 -9.89
CA ASN A 19 5.45 -10.08 -11.08
C ASN A 19 4.54 -11.05 -11.85
N ASP A 20 3.41 -11.45 -11.28
CA ASP A 20 2.36 -12.24 -11.91
C ASP A 20 1.30 -11.38 -12.65
N GLY A 21 1.43 -10.06 -12.60
CA GLY A 21 0.50 -9.10 -13.17
C GLY A 21 -0.77 -8.91 -12.34
N ARG A 22 -0.81 -9.41 -11.10
CA ARG A 22 -1.95 -9.25 -10.19
C ARG A 22 -1.72 -8.08 -9.25
N ALA A 23 -2.79 -7.33 -8.97
CA ALA A 23 -2.75 -6.27 -7.98
C ALA A 23 -2.53 -6.89 -6.59
N VAL A 24 -1.61 -6.33 -5.82
CA VAL A 24 -1.31 -6.80 -4.47
C VAL A 24 -2.20 -6.12 -3.44
N ASP A 25 -2.36 -6.79 -2.31
CA ASP A 25 -2.98 -6.27 -1.10
C ASP A 25 -2.00 -6.42 0.08
N GLY A 26 -2.24 -5.65 1.14
CA GLY A 26 -1.45 -5.64 2.36
C GLY A 26 -0.17 -4.82 2.29
N TRP A 27 0.77 -5.13 3.18
CA TRP A 27 2.04 -4.42 3.33
C TRP A 27 2.98 -4.62 2.15
N GLN A 28 3.50 -3.52 1.61
CA GLN A 28 4.50 -3.53 0.55
C GLN A 28 5.66 -2.61 0.90
N ARG A 29 6.88 -3.15 0.77
CA ARG A 29 8.11 -2.36 0.91
C ARG A 29 8.60 -1.97 -0.47
N ILE A 30 8.44 -0.70 -0.82
CA ILE A 30 8.81 -0.16 -2.13
C ILE A 30 9.86 0.93 -1.89
N ASN A 31 11.03 0.80 -2.53
CA ASN A 31 12.15 1.74 -2.38
C ASN A 31 12.50 2.05 -0.90
N GLY A 32 12.47 1.03 -0.04
CA GLY A 32 12.81 1.14 1.37
C GLY A 32 11.73 1.73 2.27
N GLN A 33 10.61 2.20 1.71
CA GLN A 33 9.46 2.75 2.44
C GLN A 33 8.32 1.74 2.51
N TRP A 34 7.50 1.82 3.57
CA TRP A 34 6.36 0.93 3.75
C TRP A 34 5.05 1.61 3.34
N TYR A 35 4.25 0.84 2.60
CA TYR A 35 2.95 1.20 2.06
C TYR A 35 1.95 0.11 2.40
N TYR A 36 0.66 0.46 2.47
CA TYR A 36 -0.41 -0.51 2.65
C TYR A 36 -1.45 -0.39 1.53
N PHE A 37 -1.77 -1.53 0.91
CA PHE A 37 -2.82 -1.65 -0.09
C PHE A 37 -4.03 -2.33 0.54
N SER A 38 -5.18 -1.66 0.47
CA SER A 38 -6.45 -2.19 0.97
C SER A 38 -7.46 -2.22 -0.17
N GLY A 39 -8.02 -3.38 -0.48
CA GLY A 39 -8.89 -3.56 -1.64
C GLY A 39 -8.20 -3.15 -2.94
N ARG A 40 -6.90 -3.47 -3.06
CA ARG A 40 -6.00 -3.18 -4.18
C ARG A 40 -5.69 -1.70 -4.38
N ARG A 41 -6.01 -0.85 -3.41
CA ARG A 41 -5.79 0.61 -3.46
C ARG A 41 -4.81 1.03 -2.39
N LEU A 42 -3.86 1.87 -2.78
CA LEU A 42 -2.93 2.50 -1.85
C LEU A 42 -3.70 3.37 -0.86
N VAL A 43 -3.45 3.17 0.42
CA VAL A 43 -3.95 4.02 1.49
C VAL A 43 -3.08 5.26 1.59
N THR A 44 -3.69 6.44 1.50
CA THR A 44 -3.01 7.75 1.60
C THR A 44 -3.80 8.71 2.49
N ASN A 45 -3.09 9.66 3.11
CA ASN A 45 -3.64 10.80 3.86
C ASN A 45 -4.68 10.44 4.93
N GLN A 46 -4.47 9.31 5.62
CA GLN A 46 -5.40 8.83 6.65
C GLN A 46 -4.72 7.85 7.61
N ALA A 47 -5.33 7.65 8.77
CA ALA A 47 -5.04 6.52 9.64
C ALA A 47 -6.06 5.41 9.46
N ILE A 48 -5.59 4.16 9.35
CA ILE A 48 -6.47 2.98 9.34
C ILE A 48 -5.98 1.96 10.36
N PHE A 49 -6.93 1.19 10.91
CA PHE A 49 -6.58 -0.01 11.64
C PHE A 49 -6.09 -1.07 10.67
N VAL A 50 -4.90 -1.61 10.92
CA VAL A 50 -4.30 -2.71 10.16
C VAL A 50 -4.15 -3.91 11.10
N PRO A 51 -4.62 -5.11 10.73
CA PRO A 51 -4.38 -6.31 11.51
C PRO A 51 -2.90 -6.72 11.47
N ALA A 52 -2.46 -7.49 12.46
CA ALA A 52 -1.09 -7.97 12.51
C ALA A 52 -0.78 -8.84 11.28
N ASN A 53 0.21 -8.41 10.48
CA ASN A 53 0.60 -9.08 9.26
C ASN A 53 2.02 -8.64 8.84
N ASN A 54 2.76 -9.51 8.15
CA ASN A 54 4.09 -9.22 7.60
C ASN A 54 5.10 -8.64 8.62
N GLY A 55 5.06 -9.12 9.86
CA GLY A 55 5.93 -8.65 10.94
C GLY A 55 5.52 -7.33 11.60
N PHE A 56 4.41 -6.72 11.18
CA PHE A 56 3.82 -5.57 11.85
C PHE A 56 2.78 -6.01 12.88
N ALA A 57 2.75 -5.33 14.03
CA ALA A 57 1.69 -5.51 15.02
C ALA A 57 0.36 -4.99 14.48
N SER A 58 -0.75 -5.44 15.07
CA SER A 58 -2.04 -4.80 14.80
C SER A 58 -2.08 -3.41 15.43
N GLY A 59 -2.63 -2.43 14.73
CA GLY A 59 -2.76 -1.08 15.26
C GLY A 59 -3.23 -0.07 14.23
N TYR A 60 -3.36 1.18 14.66
CA TYR A 60 -3.62 2.30 13.76
C TYR A 60 -2.30 2.81 13.18
N TYR A 61 -2.20 2.81 11.87
CA TYR A 61 -1.07 3.35 11.14
C TYR A 61 -1.51 4.57 10.35
N PHE A 62 -0.79 5.68 10.48
CA PHE A 62 -1.01 6.88 9.68
C PHE A 62 -0.14 6.86 8.42
N PHE A 63 -0.78 7.09 7.28
CA PHE A 63 -0.16 7.17 5.98
C PHE A 63 -0.15 8.62 5.48
N ASP A 64 1.01 9.11 5.03
CA ASP A 64 1.15 10.45 4.46
C ASP A 64 0.40 10.60 3.13
N GLN A 65 0.46 11.80 2.52
CA GLN A 65 -0.13 12.07 1.21
C GLN A 65 0.38 11.17 0.07
N ASN A 66 1.53 10.53 0.26
CA ASN A 66 2.15 9.60 -0.69
C ASN A 66 1.94 8.14 -0.30
N GLY A 67 1.24 7.86 0.81
CA GLY A 67 0.99 6.52 1.33
C GLY A 67 2.14 5.91 2.13
N ARG A 68 3.13 6.70 2.53
CA ARG A 68 4.22 6.25 3.40
C ARG A 68 3.78 6.28 4.86
N ILE A 69 4.11 5.24 5.62
CA ILE A 69 3.95 5.29 7.09
C ILE A 69 4.88 6.36 7.67
N ILE A 70 4.37 7.21 8.55
CA ILE A 70 5.16 8.25 9.23
C ILE A 70 5.64 7.89 10.64
N TYR A 71 5.14 6.82 11.27
CA TYR A 71 5.58 6.38 12.60
C TYR A 71 5.72 4.85 12.68
N LYS A 72 6.83 4.38 13.24
CA LYS A 72 7.11 2.98 13.59
C LYS A 72 7.04 2.80 15.10
#